data_AF-A0A7J5UPV8-F1
#
_entry.id   AF-A0A7J5UPV8-F1
#
_cell.length_a   1.000
_cell.length_b   1.000
_cell.length_c   1.000
_cell.angle_alpha   90.00
_cell.angle_beta   90.00
_cell.angle_gamma   90.00
#
_symmetry.space_group_name_H-M   'P 1'
#
loop_
_entity.id
_entity.type
_entity.pdbx_description
1 polymer ?
#
loop_
_entity_poly.entity_id
_entity_poly.type
_entity_poly.pdbx_seq_one_letter_code
_entity_poly.pdbx_strand_id
1 'polypeptide(L)'
;SAHVAGEQDADGNYVGTVTVALHATDDSGVETVEYSLDGGAWTPYTDPVAITSPGAHTLRYRATDTAGNTSEAAEVTVTVAAEQPEPDTTAPEVTVSLGGDRDGDGSFVGAATLTLAATDDSGVASIEYALDRGGWTAYTEPIRITALGNHTVQYRATDTAGNTSAVASVTLTVVAPQPDDTTAPEVSATVKGQKDGEAYVGTATVVLDATDASGVASIEYDLDGAGWAAYTGPVAVTEPGAHTLRYRATDTAGNTSAPASIAFEVVDGEPGPGEPDACPDSDGLETVVIGGHDTTVANVDTGDGCTIGDLIAADGEYRNHGKFVSHVAKVTGDLLEREIISAVEKGRIQSAAARSDIGK
;
A
#
# COMPACT_ATOMS: atom_id res chain seq x y z
N SER A 1 -11.10 -17.79 86.49
CA SER A 1 -10.18 -18.30 85.46
C SER A 1 -10.44 -17.59 84.15
N ALA A 2 -9.46 -17.59 83.26
CA ALA A 2 -9.59 -17.16 81.87
C ALA A 2 -9.43 -18.37 80.93
N HIS A 3 -10.23 -18.41 79.88
CA HIS A 3 -10.13 -19.37 78.79
C HIS A 3 -9.87 -18.60 77.50
N VAL A 4 -8.72 -18.83 76.90
CA VAL A 4 -8.31 -18.17 75.65
C VAL A 4 -8.60 -19.10 74.48
N ALA A 5 -9.21 -18.56 73.42
CA ALA A 5 -9.49 -19.28 72.19
C ALA A 5 -9.11 -18.43 70.98
N GLY A 6 -8.60 -19.08 69.94
CA GLY A 6 -8.18 -18.48 68.67
C GLY A 6 -7.33 -19.47 67.89
N GLU A 7 -7.12 -19.21 66.60
CA GLU A 7 -6.15 -19.96 65.79
C GLU A 7 -4.73 -19.52 66.15
N GLN A 8 -3.79 -20.47 66.22
CA GLN A 8 -2.39 -20.20 66.55
C GLN A 8 -1.47 -20.62 65.41
N ASP A 9 -0.41 -19.84 65.19
CA ASP A 9 0.70 -20.19 64.31
C ASP A 9 1.63 -21.26 64.94
N ALA A 10 2.66 -21.66 64.19
CA ALA A 10 3.62 -22.67 64.65
C ALA A 10 4.48 -22.21 65.85
N ASP A 11 4.56 -20.90 66.10
CA ASP A 11 5.29 -20.29 67.21
C ASP A 11 4.39 -20.07 68.45
N GLY A 12 3.09 -20.38 68.35
CA GLY A 12 2.11 -20.25 69.41
C GLY A 12 1.51 -18.85 69.54
N ASN A 13 1.77 -17.94 68.61
CA ASN A 13 1.06 -16.65 68.55
C ASN A 13 -0.30 -16.86 67.91
N TYR A 14 -1.27 -16.04 68.30
CA TYR A 14 -2.58 -16.09 67.70
C TYR A 14 -2.62 -15.35 66.37
N VAL A 15 -3.31 -15.91 65.39
CA VAL A 15 -3.53 -15.32 64.06
C VAL A 15 -4.94 -14.76 63.99
N GLY A 16 -5.06 -13.48 63.66
CA GLY A 16 -6.35 -12.79 63.59
C GLY A 16 -6.94 -12.48 64.97
N THR A 17 -8.15 -12.97 65.26
CA THR A 17 -8.91 -12.61 66.47
C THR A 17 -8.70 -13.61 67.61
N VAL A 18 -8.29 -13.11 68.78
CA VAL A 18 -8.23 -13.85 70.04
C VAL A 18 -9.44 -13.52 70.89
N THR A 19 -10.07 -14.53 71.47
CA THR A 19 -11.20 -14.37 72.38
C THR A 19 -10.83 -14.86 73.78
N VAL A 20 -11.00 -14.02 74.80
CA VAL A 20 -10.79 -14.41 76.20
C VAL A 20 -12.12 -14.43 76.96
N ALA A 21 -12.53 -15.62 77.38
CA ALA A 21 -13.71 -15.82 78.21
C ALA A 21 -13.33 -15.93 79.69
N LEU A 22 -14.00 -15.15 80.55
CA LEU A 22 -13.75 -15.14 81.99
C LEU A 22 -14.84 -15.91 82.74
N HIS A 23 -14.43 -16.64 83.77
CA HIS A 23 -15.32 -17.38 84.67
C HIS A 23 -14.91 -17.18 86.12
N ALA A 24 -15.86 -16.91 87.01
CA ALA A 24 -15.62 -16.72 88.44
C ALA A 24 -16.62 -17.55 89.26
N THR A 25 -16.17 -18.00 90.42
CA THR A 25 -16.98 -18.78 91.37
C THR A 25 -16.64 -18.34 92.78
N ASP A 26 -17.64 -18.22 93.63
CA ASP A 26 -17.49 -17.97 95.07
C ASP A 26 -18.65 -18.63 95.82
N ASP A 27 -18.40 -19.13 97.04
CA ASP A 27 -19.42 -19.80 97.87
C ASP A 27 -20.55 -18.86 98.31
N SER A 28 -20.28 -17.54 98.37
CA SER A 28 -21.25 -16.48 98.66
C SER A 28 -21.89 -15.87 97.40
N GLY A 29 -21.54 -16.38 96.21
CA GLY A 29 -22.00 -15.87 94.92
C GLY A 29 -21.11 -14.76 94.37
N VAL A 30 -21.07 -14.64 93.04
CA VAL A 30 -20.30 -13.60 92.33
C VAL A 30 -21.24 -12.47 91.92
N GLU A 31 -20.97 -11.25 92.37
CA GLU A 31 -21.74 -10.04 92.02
C GLU A 31 -21.23 -9.43 90.70
N THR A 32 -19.91 -9.25 90.56
CA THR A 32 -19.31 -8.70 89.34
C THR A 32 -18.04 -9.43 88.92
N VAL A 33 -17.79 -9.43 87.61
CA VAL A 33 -16.48 -9.73 87.02
C VAL A 33 -16.09 -8.51 86.20
N GLU A 34 -14.83 -8.08 86.30
CA GLU A 34 -14.30 -6.96 85.54
C GLU A 34 -12.91 -7.27 85.01
N TYR A 35 -12.53 -6.63 83.90
CA TYR A 35 -11.25 -6.82 83.25
C TYR A 35 -10.59 -5.49 82.87
N SER A 36 -9.27 -5.51 82.70
CA SER A 36 -8.45 -4.40 82.21
C SER A 36 -7.53 -4.97 81.13
N LEU A 37 -7.67 -4.46 79.91
CA LEU A 37 -6.81 -4.81 78.78
C LEU A 37 -5.67 -3.78 78.69
N ASP A 38 -4.43 -4.25 78.66
CA ASP A 38 -3.21 -3.45 78.47
C ASP A 38 -3.05 -2.27 79.44
N GLY A 39 -3.49 -2.45 80.68
CA GLY A 39 -3.43 -1.41 81.71
C GLY A 39 -4.50 -0.32 81.56
N GLY A 40 -5.51 -0.52 80.70
CA GLY A 40 -6.68 0.33 80.59
C GLY A 40 -7.57 0.32 81.84
N ALA A 41 -8.65 1.10 81.81
CA ALA A 41 -9.62 1.13 82.90
C ALA A 41 -10.31 -0.23 83.10
N TRP A 42 -10.66 -0.53 84.35
CA TRP A 42 -11.44 -1.72 84.67
C TRP A 42 -12.85 -1.60 84.08
N THR A 43 -13.26 -2.63 83.35
CA THR A 43 -14.51 -2.69 82.59
C THR A 43 -15.32 -3.91 83.02
N PRO A 44 -16.64 -3.79 83.27
CA PRO A 44 -17.49 -4.95 83.56
C PRO A 44 -17.43 -5.99 82.44
N TYR A 45 -17.29 -7.25 82.82
CA TYR A 45 -17.29 -8.38 81.90
C TYR A 45 -18.73 -8.83 81.63
N THR A 46 -19.24 -8.55 80.44
CA THR A 46 -20.56 -9.01 79.96
C THR A 46 -20.44 -10.10 78.90
N ASP A 47 -19.38 -10.04 78.10
CA ASP A 47 -19.13 -10.91 76.96
C ASP A 47 -17.62 -11.21 76.84
N PRO A 48 -17.23 -12.31 76.17
CA PRO A 48 -15.83 -12.61 75.90
C PRO A 48 -15.08 -11.45 75.23
N VAL A 49 -13.84 -11.20 75.66
CA VAL A 49 -13.03 -10.06 75.18
C VAL A 49 -12.34 -10.44 73.88
N ALA A 50 -12.59 -9.70 72.80
CA ALA A 50 -11.92 -9.88 71.51
C ALA A 50 -10.69 -8.96 71.39
N ILE A 51 -9.54 -9.54 71.06
CA ILE A 51 -8.27 -8.85 70.83
C ILE A 51 -7.86 -9.13 69.38
N THR A 52 -7.75 -8.07 68.57
CA THR A 52 -7.52 -8.18 67.11
C THR A 52 -6.29 -7.42 66.63
N SER A 53 -5.73 -6.52 67.45
CA SER A 53 -4.52 -5.79 67.10
C SER A 53 -3.28 -6.69 67.24
N PRO A 54 -2.30 -6.59 66.33
CA PRO A 54 -1.02 -7.27 66.51
C PRO A 54 -0.25 -6.79 67.73
N GLY A 55 0.50 -7.71 68.35
CA GLY A 55 1.38 -7.44 69.49
C GLY A 55 1.05 -8.26 70.72
N ALA A 56 1.83 -8.04 71.78
CA ALA A 56 1.59 -8.66 73.08
C ALA A 56 0.52 -7.88 73.85
N HIS A 57 -0.47 -8.59 74.34
CA HIS A 57 -1.58 -8.07 75.11
C HIS A 57 -1.67 -8.74 76.48
N THR A 58 -1.98 -7.97 77.51
CA THR A 58 -2.18 -8.45 78.87
C THR A 58 -3.60 -8.14 79.32
N LEU A 59 -4.40 -9.17 79.56
CA LEU A 59 -5.73 -9.05 80.13
C LEU A 59 -5.67 -9.38 81.63
N ARG A 60 -5.89 -8.37 82.46
CA ARG A 60 -6.07 -8.54 83.92
C ARG A 60 -7.55 -8.67 84.24
N TYR A 61 -7.92 -9.54 85.17
CA TYR A 61 -9.30 -9.77 85.55
C TYR A 61 -9.45 -10.01 87.06
N ARG A 62 -10.57 -9.57 87.63
CA ARG A 62 -10.94 -9.78 89.04
C ARG A 62 -12.45 -9.91 89.19
N ALA A 63 -12.90 -10.47 90.31
CA ALA A 63 -14.31 -10.60 90.63
C ALA A 63 -14.62 -10.05 92.03
N THR A 64 -15.84 -9.56 92.24
CA THR A 64 -16.34 -9.14 93.55
C THR A 64 -17.53 -10.00 93.94
N ASP A 65 -17.55 -10.51 95.18
CA ASP A 65 -18.62 -11.33 95.71
C ASP A 65 -19.83 -10.49 96.20
N THR A 66 -20.93 -11.16 96.57
CA THR A 66 -22.15 -10.48 97.08
C THR A 66 -21.91 -9.76 98.43
N ALA A 67 -20.85 -10.11 99.16
CA ALA A 67 -20.45 -9.48 100.42
C ALA A 67 -19.54 -8.24 100.22
N GLY A 68 -19.16 -7.95 98.98
CA GLY A 68 -18.31 -6.81 98.62
C GLY A 68 -16.80 -7.08 98.68
N ASN A 69 -16.37 -8.34 98.81
CA ASN A 69 -14.95 -8.69 98.75
C ASN A 69 -14.50 -8.85 97.30
N THR A 70 -13.43 -8.15 96.92
CA THR A 70 -12.82 -8.25 95.59
C THR A 70 -11.60 -9.17 95.62
N SER A 71 -11.50 -10.07 94.65
CA SER A 71 -10.33 -10.94 94.49
C SER A 71 -9.07 -10.16 94.15
N GLU A 72 -7.89 -10.77 94.38
CA GLU A 72 -6.69 -10.32 93.69
C GLU A 72 -6.88 -10.39 92.17
N ALA A 73 -6.24 -9.48 91.44
CA ALA A 73 -6.30 -9.47 89.99
C ALA A 73 -5.38 -10.57 89.43
N ALA A 74 -5.97 -11.52 88.71
CA ALA A 74 -5.23 -12.47 87.88
C ALA A 74 -4.97 -11.87 86.49
N GLU A 75 -4.05 -12.46 85.73
CA GLU A 75 -3.73 -12.00 84.38
C GLU A 75 -3.52 -13.16 83.40
N VAL A 76 -3.77 -12.88 82.13
CA VAL A 76 -3.41 -13.75 81.00
C VAL A 76 -2.76 -12.90 79.92
N THR A 77 -1.69 -13.42 79.33
CA THR A 77 -0.98 -12.78 78.23
C THR A 77 -1.25 -13.54 76.93
N VAL A 78 -1.45 -12.79 75.85
CA VAL A 78 -1.62 -13.33 74.50
C VAL A 78 -0.79 -12.49 73.53
N THR A 79 -0.25 -13.11 72.50
CA THR A 79 0.46 -12.40 71.43
C THR A 79 -0.31 -12.61 70.14
N VAL A 80 -0.72 -11.53 69.49
CA VAL A 80 -1.36 -11.57 68.17
C VAL A 80 -0.29 -11.29 67.12
N ALA A 81 -0.11 -12.21 66.18
CA ALA A 81 0.82 -12.05 65.08
C ALA A 81 0.40 -10.88 64.17
N ALA A 82 1.38 -10.15 63.66
CA ALA A 82 1.12 -9.20 62.58
C ALA A 82 0.79 -9.97 61.31
N GLU A 83 -0.22 -9.53 60.56
CA GLU A 83 -0.46 -10.06 59.22
C GLU A 83 0.77 -9.76 58.34
N GLN A 84 1.40 -10.81 57.83
CA GLN A 84 2.48 -10.69 56.87
C GLN A 84 1.85 -10.58 55.48
N PRO A 85 2.26 -9.61 54.63
CA PRO A 85 1.79 -9.61 53.26
C PRO A 85 2.20 -10.92 52.58
N GLU A 86 1.27 -11.50 51.82
CA GLU A 86 1.56 -12.68 51.01
C GLU A 86 2.70 -12.35 50.03
N PRO A 87 3.67 -13.27 49.83
CA PRO A 87 4.72 -13.06 48.85
C PRO A 87 4.11 -12.96 47.45
N ASP A 88 4.68 -12.12 46.60
CA ASP A 88 4.27 -12.08 45.20
C ASP A 88 4.67 -13.39 44.50
N THR A 89 3.72 -13.94 43.76
CA THR A 89 3.85 -15.19 43.00
C THR A 89 3.52 -15.00 41.52
N THR A 90 3.21 -13.77 41.11
CA THR A 90 2.89 -13.43 39.72
C THR A 90 4.18 -13.18 38.97
N ALA A 91 4.33 -13.74 37.77
CA ALA A 91 5.50 -13.49 36.94
C ALA A 91 5.24 -12.31 35.98
N PRO A 92 6.30 -11.60 35.54
CA PRO A 92 6.16 -10.49 34.60
C PRO A 92 5.52 -10.87 33.27
N GLU A 93 4.78 -9.93 32.68
CA GLU A 93 4.37 -9.99 31.27
C GLU A 93 5.43 -9.30 30.40
N VAL A 94 5.86 -9.97 29.32
CA VAL A 94 6.89 -9.47 28.40
C VAL A 94 6.32 -9.22 27.02
N THR A 95 6.59 -8.04 26.47
CA THR A 95 6.19 -7.63 25.12
C THR A 95 7.41 -7.42 24.23
N VAL A 96 7.22 -7.67 22.93
CA VAL A 96 8.26 -7.50 21.90
C VAL A 96 7.74 -6.63 20.77
N SER A 97 8.60 -5.78 20.24
CA SER A 97 8.35 -5.03 19.01
C SER A 97 9.54 -5.13 18.06
N LEU A 98 9.25 -5.21 16.76
CA LEU A 98 10.24 -5.29 15.69
C LEU A 98 10.10 -4.07 14.77
N GLY A 99 11.19 -3.35 14.57
CA GLY A 99 11.30 -2.20 13.67
C GLY A 99 12.35 -2.42 12.57
N GLY A 100 12.23 -1.68 11.47
CA GLY A 100 13.11 -1.78 10.29
C GLY A 100 12.30 -1.75 8.99
N ASP A 101 12.98 -1.48 7.88
CA ASP A 101 12.39 -1.49 6.56
C ASP A 101 12.06 -2.92 6.14
N ARG A 102 10.93 -3.12 5.45
CA ARG A 102 10.47 -4.43 4.99
C ARG A 102 10.20 -4.44 3.50
N ASP A 103 10.45 -5.58 2.87
CA ASP A 103 10.02 -5.85 1.50
C ASP A 103 8.53 -6.24 1.44
N GLY A 104 8.02 -6.49 0.23
CA GLY A 104 6.63 -6.89 0.00
C GLY A 104 6.25 -8.25 0.61
N ASP A 105 7.24 -9.09 0.93
CA ASP A 105 7.06 -10.40 1.56
C ASP A 105 7.14 -10.32 3.11
N GLY A 106 7.43 -9.13 3.65
CA GLY A 106 7.52 -8.87 5.09
C GLY A 106 8.89 -9.17 5.71
N SER A 107 9.90 -9.50 4.91
CA SER A 107 11.28 -9.67 5.39
C SER A 107 11.93 -8.32 5.64
N PHE A 108 12.80 -8.25 6.66
CA PHE A 108 13.55 -7.05 6.96
C PHE A 108 14.68 -6.85 5.97
N VAL A 109 14.80 -5.63 5.43
CA VAL A 109 15.83 -5.30 4.43
C VAL A 109 17.04 -4.72 5.13
N GLY A 110 18.17 -5.44 5.06
CA GLY A 110 19.45 -5.06 5.63
C GLY A 110 19.57 -5.21 7.15
N ALA A 111 18.54 -4.87 7.93
CA ALA A 111 18.53 -5.08 9.38
C ALA A 111 17.12 -5.07 10.00
N ALA A 112 16.98 -5.78 11.12
CA ALA A 112 15.84 -5.67 12.03
C ALA A 112 16.30 -5.12 13.39
N THR A 113 15.45 -4.32 14.04
CA THR A 113 15.65 -3.83 15.41
C THR A 113 14.58 -4.44 16.31
N LEU A 114 15.00 -5.17 17.35
CA LEU A 114 14.13 -5.78 18.34
C LEU A 114 14.16 -5.00 19.64
N THR A 115 12.99 -4.62 20.15
CA THR A 115 12.82 -3.95 21.45
C THR A 115 11.95 -4.81 22.35
N LEU A 116 12.41 -5.07 23.57
CA LEU A 116 11.67 -5.75 24.63
C LEU A 116 11.22 -4.77 25.70
N ALA A 117 10.05 -5.03 26.29
CA ALA A 117 9.56 -4.37 27.49
C ALA A 117 8.85 -5.40 28.38
N ALA A 118 8.83 -5.16 29.68
CA ALA A 118 8.12 -6.01 30.63
C ALA A 118 7.42 -5.18 31.70
N THR A 119 6.34 -5.73 32.26
CA THR A 119 5.55 -5.11 33.32
C THR A 119 5.20 -6.16 34.38
N ASP A 120 5.23 -5.74 35.64
CA ASP A 120 4.85 -6.55 36.80
C ASP A 120 4.46 -5.63 37.97
N ASP A 121 3.54 -6.05 38.83
CA ASP A 121 3.06 -5.25 39.96
C ASP A 121 4.12 -5.10 41.07
N SER A 122 5.01 -6.08 41.25
CA SER A 122 6.19 -5.97 42.13
C SER A 122 7.38 -5.27 41.46
N GLY A 123 7.25 -4.94 40.17
CA GLY A 123 8.29 -4.33 39.36
C GLY A 123 9.23 -5.34 38.72
N VAL A 124 9.87 -4.94 37.62
CA VAL A 124 10.75 -5.82 36.82
C VAL A 124 12.20 -5.67 37.26
N ALA A 125 12.85 -6.78 37.62
CA ALA A 125 14.27 -6.80 37.96
C ALA A 125 15.18 -6.96 36.74
N SER A 126 14.80 -7.81 35.78
CA SER A 126 15.62 -8.02 34.57
C SER A 126 14.79 -8.54 33.39
N ILE A 127 15.29 -8.29 32.18
CA ILE A 127 14.83 -8.89 30.94
C ILE A 127 16.04 -9.57 30.29
N GLU A 128 15.87 -10.78 29.76
CA GLU A 128 16.90 -11.54 29.07
C GLU A 128 16.39 -12.04 27.72
N TYR A 129 17.32 -12.23 26.78
CA TYR A 129 17.03 -12.78 25.46
C TYR A 129 18.09 -13.80 25.02
N ALA A 130 17.73 -14.67 24.08
CA ALA A 130 18.63 -15.57 23.39
C ALA A 130 18.36 -15.52 21.88
N LEU A 131 19.38 -15.17 21.09
CA LEU A 131 19.33 -15.12 19.63
C LEU A 131 19.87 -16.43 19.04
N ASP A 132 19.12 -17.05 18.13
CA ASP A 132 19.53 -18.21 17.31
C ASP A 132 20.10 -19.38 18.10
N ARG A 133 19.43 -19.72 19.22
CA ARG A 133 19.84 -20.77 20.17
C ARG A 133 21.14 -20.46 20.92
N GLY A 134 21.58 -19.21 20.93
CA GLY A 134 22.65 -18.72 21.79
C GLY A 134 22.30 -18.77 23.27
N GLY A 135 23.25 -18.35 24.11
CA GLY A 135 23.02 -18.22 25.55
C GLY A 135 22.11 -17.04 25.88
N TRP A 136 21.46 -17.12 27.05
CA TRP A 136 20.71 -16.01 27.63
C TRP A 136 21.64 -14.82 27.90
N THR A 137 21.22 -13.64 27.44
CA THR A 137 21.94 -12.38 27.55
C THR A 137 21.00 -11.34 28.13
N ALA A 138 21.49 -10.49 29.05
CA ALA A 138 20.71 -9.40 29.60
C ALA A 138 20.32 -8.40 28.49
N TYR A 139 19.05 -8.00 28.48
CA TYR A 139 18.53 -6.97 27.61
C TYR A 139 18.66 -5.61 28.29
N THR A 140 19.54 -4.76 27.75
CA THR A 140 19.77 -3.39 28.24
C THR A 140 19.42 -2.32 27.22
N GLU A 141 19.35 -2.69 25.93
CA GLU A 141 19.06 -1.79 24.82
C GLU A 141 18.48 -2.57 23.63
N PRO A 142 17.80 -1.89 22.68
CA PRO A 142 17.30 -2.53 21.46
C PRO A 142 18.39 -3.26 20.67
N ILE A 143 18.06 -4.45 20.18
CA ILE A 143 19.01 -5.35 19.51
C ILE A 143 18.90 -5.15 18.01
N ARG A 144 20.02 -4.85 17.35
CA ARG A 144 20.10 -4.75 15.89
C ARG A 144 20.61 -6.06 15.29
N ILE A 145 19.77 -6.73 14.51
CA ILE A 145 20.07 -7.98 13.82
C ILE A 145 20.34 -7.68 12.35
N THR A 146 21.60 -7.84 11.92
CA THR A 146 22.05 -7.54 10.55
C THR A 146 22.53 -8.78 9.78
N ALA A 147 22.68 -9.91 10.47
CA ALA A 147 22.98 -11.17 9.80
C ALA A 147 21.81 -11.53 8.89
N LEU A 148 22.08 -12.11 7.72
CA LEU A 148 21.05 -12.51 6.77
C LEU A 148 20.47 -13.87 7.15
N GLY A 149 19.21 -14.08 6.80
CA GLY A 149 18.48 -15.33 6.99
C GLY A 149 17.41 -15.26 8.07
N ASN A 150 16.98 -16.43 8.53
CA ASN A 150 15.94 -16.57 9.54
C ASN A 150 16.56 -16.52 10.93
N HIS A 151 15.97 -15.70 11.78
CA HIS A 151 16.37 -15.53 13.17
C HIS A 151 15.23 -15.91 14.11
N THR A 152 15.59 -16.52 15.24
CA THR A 152 14.66 -16.76 16.35
C THR A 152 15.20 -16.08 17.60
N VAL A 153 14.38 -15.23 18.20
CA VAL A 153 14.71 -14.58 19.48
C VAL A 153 13.77 -15.10 20.54
N GLN A 154 14.34 -15.75 21.55
CA GLN A 154 13.64 -16.12 22.77
C GLN A 154 13.86 -15.03 23.82
N TYR A 155 12.86 -14.77 24.65
CA TYR A 155 12.95 -13.74 25.69
C TYR A 155 12.13 -14.11 26.93
N ARG A 156 12.57 -13.60 28.08
CA ARG A 156 11.90 -13.74 29.39
C ARG A 156 12.25 -12.57 30.30
N ALA A 157 11.50 -12.40 31.38
CA ALA A 157 11.81 -11.42 32.41
C ALA A 157 11.66 -12.02 33.82
N THR A 158 12.34 -11.41 34.79
CA THR A 158 12.25 -11.75 36.22
C THR A 158 11.86 -10.50 36.99
N ASP A 159 10.89 -10.62 37.90
CA ASP A 159 10.45 -9.53 38.79
C ASP A 159 11.40 -9.32 40.00
N THR A 160 11.05 -8.41 40.91
CA THR A 160 11.83 -8.18 42.13
C THR A 160 11.61 -9.24 43.22
N ALA A 161 10.52 -10.02 43.14
CA ALA A 161 10.21 -11.13 44.04
C ALA A 161 10.90 -12.46 43.63
N GLY A 162 11.51 -12.52 42.44
CA GLY A 162 12.18 -13.69 41.88
C GLY A 162 11.33 -14.54 40.94
N ASN A 163 10.09 -14.16 40.62
CA ASN A 163 9.25 -14.87 39.67
C ASN A 163 9.74 -14.60 38.24
N THR A 164 9.91 -15.67 37.46
CA THR A 164 10.38 -15.58 36.07
C THR A 164 9.25 -15.93 35.11
N SER A 165 9.07 -15.12 34.06
CA SER A 165 8.06 -15.35 33.03
C SER A 165 8.29 -16.66 32.28
N ALA A 166 7.25 -17.17 31.64
CA ALA A 166 7.43 -18.18 30.60
C ALA A 166 8.35 -17.64 29.48
N VAL A 167 9.11 -18.53 28.85
CA VAL A 167 9.92 -18.16 27.69
C VAL A 167 9.01 -17.94 26.49
N ALA A 168 9.01 -16.73 25.95
CA ALA A 168 8.34 -16.38 24.71
C ALA A 168 9.36 -16.33 23.56
N SER A 169 8.87 -16.35 22.31
CA SER A 169 9.73 -16.32 21.13
C SER A 169 9.12 -15.57 19.96
N VAL A 170 9.96 -14.89 19.19
CA VAL A 170 9.61 -14.25 17.91
C VAL A 170 10.58 -14.70 16.81
N THR A 171 10.07 -14.85 15.59
CA THR A 171 10.87 -15.15 14.41
C THR A 171 10.85 -14.00 13.42
N LEU A 172 11.97 -13.77 12.74
CA LEU A 172 12.09 -12.77 11.68
C LEU A 172 13.06 -13.24 10.60
N THR A 173 12.99 -12.64 9.43
CA THR A 173 13.91 -12.89 8.32
C THR A 173 14.59 -11.58 7.94
N VAL A 174 15.91 -11.60 7.77
CA VAL A 174 16.69 -10.47 7.25
C VAL A 174 17.22 -10.84 5.87
N VAL A 175 16.93 -10.01 4.88
CA VAL A 175 17.40 -10.15 3.49
C VAL A 175 18.35 -9.03 3.14
N ALA A 176 19.22 -9.28 2.15
CA ALA A 176 20.09 -8.23 1.64
C ALA A 176 19.22 -7.18 0.92
N PRO A 177 19.58 -5.88 1.03
CA PRO A 177 19.01 -4.90 0.11
C PRO A 177 19.28 -5.33 -1.33
N GLN A 178 18.26 -5.23 -2.19
CA GLN A 178 18.47 -5.39 -3.61
C GLN A 178 19.41 -4.28 -4.08
N PRO A 179 20.39 -4.57 -4.95
CA PRO A 179 21.19 -3.51 -5.55
C PRO A 179 20.25 -2.58 -6.32
N ASP A 180 20.50 -1.28 -6.23
CA ASP A 180 19.82 -0.32 -7.11
C ASP A 180 20.07 -0.71 -8.56
N ASP A 181 19.05 -0.60 -9.41
CA ASP A 181 19.24 -0.76 -10.84
C ASP A 181 20.16 0.36 -11.35
N THR A 182 21.19 -0.03 -12.09
CA THR A 182 22.19 0.89 -12.68
C THR A 182 22.27 0.74 -14.20
N THR A 183 21.44 -0.13 -14.77
CA THR A 183 21.35 -0.34 -16.20
C THR A 183 20.33 0.60 -16.79
N ALA A 184 20.69 1.29 -17.87
CA ALA A 184 19.75 2.18 -18.56
C ALA A 184 18.90 1.39 -19.57
N PRO A 185 17.68 1.88 -19.91
CA PRO A 185 16.81 1.22 -20.88
C PRO A 185 17.46 1.02 -22.26
N GLU A 186 17.06 -0.06 -22.93
CA GLU A 186 17.27 -0.23 -24.37
C GLU A 186 16.14 0.46 -25.14
N VAL A 187 16.48 1.27 -26.14
CA VAL A 187 15.52 2.05 -26.93
C VAL A 187 15.56 1.65 -28.41
N SER A 188 14.40 1.69 -29.06
CA SER A 188 14.30 1.42 -30.50
C SER A 188 13.28 2.34 -31.18
N ALA A 189 13.43 2.50 -32.50
CA ALA A 189 12.53 3.28 -33.32
C ALA A 189 12.18 2.54 -34.62
N THR A 190 10.94 2.69 -35.07
CA THR A 190 10.48 2.24 -36.39
C THR A 190 9.76 3.37 -37.09
N VAL A 191 10.03 3.59 -38.37
CA VAL A 191 9.34 4.59 -39.19
C VAL A 191 8.38 3.91 -40.17
N LYS A 192 7.10 4.26 -40.09
CA LYS A 192 6.00 3.72 -40.91
C LYS A 192 5.47 4.79 -41.85
N GLY A 193 4.99 4.38 -43.02
CA GLY A 193 4.39 5.27 -44.02
C GLY A 193 4.47 4.65 -45.41
N GLN A 194 3.77 5.25 -46.36
CA GLN A 194 3.93 4.90 -47.78
C GLN A 194 5.31 5.35 -48.25
N LYS A 195 5.97 4.54 -49.09
CA LYS A 195 7.31 4.84 -49.60
C LYS A 195 7.32 4.96 -51.12
N ASP A 196 8.17 5.84 -51.61
CA ASP A 196 8.70 5.83 -52.97
C ASP A 196 10.23 5.74 -52.88
N GLY A 197 10.79 4.63 -53.35
CA GLY A 197 12.17 4.26 -53.05
C GLY A 197 12.46 4.17 -51.55
N GLU A 198 13.41 4.97 -51.07
CA GLU A 198 13.79 5.03 -49.65
C GLU A 198 13.01 6.12 -48.85
N ALA A 199 12.37 7.06 -49.55
CA ALA A 199 11.67 8.20 -48.97
C ALA A 199 10.21 7.88 -48.65
N TYR A 200 9.66 8.56 -47.65
CA TYR A 200 8.26 8.46 -47.26
C TYR A 200 7.43 9.52 -47.99
N VAL A 201 6.30 9.12 -48.57
CA VAL A 201 5.44 10.02 -49.36
C VAL A 201 4.36 10.62 -48.47
N GLY A 202 4.32 11.95 -48.40
CA GLY A 202 3.34 12.74 -47.65
C GLY A 202 3.43 12.66 -46.13
N THR A 203 3.72 11.49 -45.54
CA THR A 203 3.87 11.35 -44.08
C THR A 203 4.77 10.18 -43.68
N ALA A 204 5.72 10.46 -42.80
CA ALA A 204 6.45 9.47 -42.01
C ALA A 204 5.95 9.45 -40.56
N THR A 205 5.59 8.29 -40.04
CA THR A 205 5.17 8.10 -38.65
C THR A 205 6.23 7.32 -37.87
N VAL A 206 6.90 7.98 -36.94
CA VAL A 206 7.88 7.35 -36.05
C VAL A 206 7.20 6.78 -34.83
N VAL A 207 7.46 5.50 -34.55
CA VAL A 207 7.04 4.79 -33.35
C VAL A 207 8.28 4.44 -32.54
N LEU A 208 8.30 4.87 -31.27
CA LEU A 208 9.36 4.58 -30.33
C LEU A 208 8.91 3.49 -29.36
N ASP A 209 9.87 2.66 -28.96
CA ASP A 209 9.69 1.62 -27.94
C ASP A 209 10.94 1.59 -27.03
N ALA A 210 10.75 1.11 -25.80
CA ALA A 210 11.83 0.97 -24.85
C ALA A 210 11.55 -0.18 -23.88
N THR A 211 12.61 -0.88 -23.47
CA THR A 211 12.53 -1.99 -22.52
C THR A 211 13.60 -1.87 -21.46
N ASP A 212 13.23 -2.17 -20.22
CA ASP A 212 14.13 -2.23 -19.07
C ASP A 212 13.62 -3.24 -18.03
N ALA A 213 14.52 -3.86 -17.25
CA ALA A 213 14.16 -4.85 -16.24
C ALA A 213 13.41 -4.24 -15.05
N SER A 214 13.74 -3.00 -14.66
CA SER A 214 13.00 -2.22 -13.65
C SER A 214 11.76 -1.53 -14.21
N GLY A 215 11.52 -1.65 -15.52
CA GLY A 215 10.44 -0.99 -16.24
C GLY A 215 10.80 0.43 -16.68
N VAL A 216 10.11 0.91 -17.73
CA VAL A 216 10.37 2.22 -18.33
C VAL A 216 9.47 3.28 -17.70
N ALA A 217 10.06 4.37 -17.20
CA ALA A 217 9.31 5.51 -16.65
C ALA A 217 8.91 6.53 -17.72
N SER A 218 9.81 6.82 -18.67
CA SER A 218 9.53 7.78 -19.74
C SER A 218 10.35 7.53 -21.01
N ILE A 219 9.81 7.98 -22.14
CA ILE A 219 10.50 8.09 -23.42
C ILE A 219 10.41 9.55 -23.86
N GLU A 220 11.49 10.11 -24.40
CA GLU A 220 11.53 11.46 -24.95
C GLU A 220 12.24 11.47 -26.30
N TYR A 221 11.89 12.44 -27.14
CA TYR A 221 12.44 12.60 -28.48
C TYR A 221 12.76 14.05 -28.81
N ASP A 222 13.69 14.26 -29.73
CA ASP A 222 14.11 15.55 -30.27
C ASP A 222 14.10 15.43 -31.79
N LEU A 223 13.13 16.08 -32.43
CA LEU A 223 12.98 16.12 -33.89
C LEU A 223 13.73 17.33 -34.42
N ASP A 224 14.72 17.08 -35.28
CA ASP A 224 15.52 18.10 -35.98
C ASP A 224 16.18 19.16 -35.08
N GLY A 225 16.44 18.81 -33.81
CA GLY A 225 17.08 19.71 -32.85
C GLY A 225 16.13 20.75 -32.25
N ALA A 226 14.81 20.55 -32.33
CA ALA A 226 13.81 21.41 -31.70
C ALA A 226 13.82 21.34 -30.16
N GLY A 227 14.50 20.34 -29.59
CA GLY A 227 14.59 20.09 -28.15
C GLY A 227 13.81 18.85 -27.72
N TRP A 228 14.14 18.33 -26.54
CA TRP A 228 13.54 17.12 -26.01
C TRP A 228 12.07 17.31 -25.59
N ALA A 229 11.19 16.49 -26.14
CA ALA A 229 9.77 16.42 -25.85
C ALA A 229 9.36 15.02 -25.38
N ALA A 230 8.37 14.93 -24.49
CA ALA A 230 7.85 13.64 -24.02
C ALA A 230 7.14 12.88 -25.14
N TYR A 231 7.45 11.61 -25.29
CA TYR A 231 6.78 10.72 -26.24
C TYR A 231 5.48 10.19 -25.62
N THR A 232 4.34 10.67 -26.11
CA THR A 232 2.99 10.26 -25.67
C THR A 232 2.26 9.40 -26.69
N GLY A 233 2.85 9.19 -27.86
CA GLY A 233 2.30 8.42 -28.97
C GLY A 233 3.11 8.62 -30.26
N PRO A 234 2.76 7.93 -31.35
CA PRO A 234 3.48 8.01 -32.61
C PRO A 234 3.63 9.45 -33.13
N VAL A 235 4.81 9.77 -33.66
CA VAL A 235 5.16 11.12 -34.15
C VAL A 235 5.00 11.15 -35.66
N ALA A 236 4.01 11.88 -36.16
CA ALA A 236 3.79 12.10 -37.59
C ALA A 236 4.59 13.31 -38.08
N VAL A 237 5.34 13.12 -39.16
CA VAL A 237 6.13 14.15 -39.84
C VAL A 237 5.66 14.23 -41.28
N THR A 238 5.12 15.38 -41.66
CA THR A 238 4.52 15.63 -42.98
C THR A 238 5.28 16.66 -43.80
N GLU A 239 6.20 17.40 -43.16
CA GLU A 239 7.02 18.39 -43.86
C GLU A 239 7.99 17.66 -44.80
N PRO A 240 8.10 18.06 -46.07
CA PRO A 240 9.10 17.48 -46.97
C PRO A 240 10.52 17.85 -46.55
N GLY A 241 11.43 16.88 -46.69
CA GLY A 241 12.85 17.04 -46.42
C GLY A 241 13.45 15.87 -45.66
N ALA A 242 14.76 15.99 -45.39
CA ALA A 242 15.48 15.05 -44.55
C ALA A 242 15.27 15.40 -43.06
N HIS A 243 14.85 14.42 -42.29
CA HIS A 243 14.59 14.54 -40.86
C HIS A 243 15.47 13.61 -40.05
N THR A 244 15.83 14.04 -38.85
CA THR A 244 16.50 13.23 -37.85
C THR A 244 15.74 13.30 -36.54
N LEU A 245 15.31 12.15 -36.04
CA LEU A 245 14.71 12.02 -34.72
C LEU A 245 15.69 11.35 -33.77
N ARG A 246 16.07 12.08 -32.72
CA ARG A 246 16.85 11.54 -31.59
C ARG A 246 15.89 11.12 -30.49
N TYR A 247 16.18 10.02 -29.80
CA TYR A 247 15.30 9.48 -28.77
C TYR A 247 16.11 8.84 -27.64
N ARG A 248 15.56 8.90 -26.43
CA ARG A 248 16.11 8.23 -25.23
C ARG A 248 14.97 7.87 -24.27
N ALA A 249 15.26 6.99 -23.33
CA ALA A 249 14.31 6.59 -22.30
C ALA A 249 14.95 6.62 -20.91
N THR A 250 14.11 6.77 -19.88
CA THR A 250 14.50 6.70 -18.47
C THR A 250 13.68 5.60 -17.79
N ASP A 251 14.34 4.75 -17.00
CA ASP A 251 13.69 3.68 -16.22
C ASP A 251 13.06 4.20 -14.90
N THR A 252 12.49 3.30 -14.11
CA THR A 252 11.91 3.66 -12.80
C THR A 252 12.94 3.92 -11.71
N ALA A 253 14.19 3.47 -11.90
CA ALA A 253 15.32 3.74 -11.02
C ALA A 253 16.03 5.08 -11.32
N GLY A 254 15.67 5.75 -12.43
CA GLY A 254 16.22 7.03 -12.85
C GLY A 254 17.43 6.94 -13.80
N ASN A 255 17.75 5.75 -14.33
CA ASN A 255 18.81 5.60 -15.32
C ASN A 255 18.30 6.02 -16.71
N THR A 256 19.03 6.92 -17.38
CA THR A 256 18.68 7.40 -18.73
C THR A 256 19.61 6.80 -19.78
N SER A 257 19.05 6.29 -20.88
CA SER A 257 19.81 5.75 -22.00
C SER A 257 20.63 6.84 -22.70
N ALA A 258 21.72 6.43 -23.36
CA ALA A 258 22.35 7.31 -24.34
C ALA A 258 21.34 7.62 -25.47
N PRO A 259 21.31 8.85 -26.02
CA PRO A 259 20.47 9.17 -27.17
C PRO A 259 20.79 8.29 -28.38
N ALA A 260 19.78 7.60 -28.89
CA ALA A 260 19.80 6.98 -30.21
C ALA A 260 19.22 7.94 -31.25
N SER A 261 19.42 7.65 -32.54
CA SER A 261 18.92 8.48 -33.64
C SER A 261 18.47 7.65 -34.84
N ILE A 262 17.41 8.09 -35.51
CA ILE A 262 16.97 7.57 -36.80
C ILE A 262 16.80 8.71 -37.79
N ALA A 263 17.25 8.51 -39.03
CA ALA A 263 17.08 9.46 -40.13
C ALA A 263 16.09 8.91 -41.15
N PHE A 264 15.27 9.79 -41.72
CA PHE A 264 14.31 9.47 -42.77
C PHE A 264 14.07 10.70 -43.64
N GLU A 265 13.58 10.49 -44.86
CA GLU A 265 13.23 11.56 -45.79
C GLU A 265 11.73 11.51 -46.04
N VAL A 266 11.09 12.68 -46.06
CA VAL A 266 9.70 12.86 -46.47
C VAL A 266 9.69 13.64 -47.78
N VAL A 267 8.90 13.20 -48.75
CA VAL A 267 8.67 13.93 -50.00
C VAL A 267 7.20 14.33 -50.10
N ASP A 268 6.93 15.37 -50.90
CA ASP A 268 5.57 15.83 -51.14
C ASP A 268 4.66 14.68 -51.57
N GLY A 269 3.44 14.68 -51.04
CA GLY A 269 2.40 13.71 -51.36
C GLY A 269 1.66 14.00 -52.67
N GLU A 270 2.18 14.87 -53.53
CA GLU A 270 1.59 15.07 -54.85
C GLU A 270 1.71 13.77 -55.68
N PRO A 271 0.74 13.48 -56.57
CA PRO A 271 0.86 12.35 -57.49
C PRO A 271 2.19 12.49 -58.23
N GLY A 272 3.08 11.52 -58.06
CA GLY A 272 4.48 11.66 -58.47
C GLY A 272 4.62 11.97 -59.97
N PRO A 273 5.67 12.72 -60.38
CA PRO A 273 5.93 12.96 -61.80
C PRO A 273 6.50 11.67 -62.42
N GLY A 274 5.65 10.91 -63.11
CA GLY A 274 6.11 9.70 -63.80
C GLY A 274 5.03 8.70 -64.24
N GLU A 275 3.78 8.83 -63.79
CA GLU A 275 2.69 8.13 -64.50
C GLU A 275 2.42 8.85 -65.82
N PRO A 276 2.35 8.14 -66.97
CA PRO A 276 1.88 8.77 -68.19
C PRO A 276 0.48 9.29 -67.92
N ASP A 277 0.26 10.58 -68.21
CA ASP A 277 -1.06 11.20 -68.23
C ASP A 277 -2.06 10.21 -68.83
N ALA A 278 -3.02 9.76 -68.02
CA ALA A 278 -3.99 8.75 -68.43
C ALA A 278 -4.94 9.31 -69.51
N CYS A 279 -5.03 10.63 -69.62
CA CYS A 279 -5.89 11.36 -70.54
C CYS A 279 -5.12 12.51 -71.24
N PRO A 280 -4.13 12.22 -72.11
CA PRO A 280 -3.26 13.23 -72.72
C PRO A 280 -3.97 14.21 -73.67
N ASP A 281 -5.20 13.90 -74.06
CA ASP A 281 -6.07 14.71 -74.91
C ASP A 281 -7.28 15.29 -74.13
N SER A 282 -7.09 15.57 -72.84
CA SER A 282 -8.13 16.14 -71.98
C SER A 282 -8.75 17.41 -72.57
N ASP A 283 -10.08 17.51 -72.51
CA ASP A 283 -10.75 18.73 -72.96
C ASP A 283 -10.54 19.89 -71.97
N GLY A 284 -10.00 21.02 -72.45
CA GLY A 284 -9.71 22.20 -71.64
C GLY A 284 -10.95 23.01 -71.23
N LEU A 285 -12.11 22.36 -71.11
CA LEU A 285 -13.35 23.02 -70.71
C LEU A 285 -13.29 23.39 -69.23
N GLU A 286 -13.74 24.59 -68.88
CA GLU A 286 -13.77 25.06 -67.49
C GLU A 286 -14.81 24.31 -66.64
N THR A 287 -15.88 23.83 -67.28
CA THR A 287 -16.98 23.11 -66.63
C THR A 287 -17.29 21.80 -67.34
N VAL A 288 -17.85 20.85 -66.59
CA VAL A 288 -18.26 19.54 -67.12
C VAL A 288 -19.46 19.73 -68.04
N VAL A 289 -19.31 19.42 -69.33
CA VAL A 289 -20.37 19.51 -70.35
C VAL A 289 -20.75 18.12 -70.84
N ILE A 290 -22.05 17.77 -70.80
CA ILE A 290 -22.54 16.45 -71.21
C ILE A 290 -23.57 16.59 -72.33
N GLY A 291 -23.24 16.11 -73.53
CA GLY A 291 -24.15 16.13 -74.68
C GLY A 291 -24.67 17.52 -75.02
N GLY A 292 -23.85 18.55 -74.84
CA GLY A 292 -24.20 19.97 -75.03
C GLY A 292 -24.85 20.65 -73.82
N HIS A 293 -25.04 19.94 -72.69
CA HIS A 293 -25.53 20.51 -71.45
C HIS A 293 -24.39 20.84 -70.49
N ASP A 294 -24.17 22.13 -70.23
CA ASP A 294 -23.24 22.58 -69.20
C ASP A 294 -23.82 22.33 -67.80
N THR A 295 -23.07 21.59 -66.98
CA THR A 295 -23.46 21.27 -65.59
C THR A 295 -23.15 22.41 -64.62
N THR A 296 -22.27 23.34 -65.03
CA THR A 296 -21.69 24.41 -64.22
C THR A 296 -20.82 23.89 -63.04
N VAL A 297 -20.50 22.60 -63.02
CA VAL A 297 -19.53 22.00 -62.10
C VAL A 297 -18.15 22.15 -62.71
N ALA A 298 -17.17 22.58 -61.92
CA ALA A 298 -15.79 22.76 -62.38
C ALA A 298 -15.22 21.44 -62.91
N ASN A 299 -14.57 21.49 -64.07
CA ASN A 299 -13.96 20.33 -64.70
C ASN A 299 -12.52 20.14 -64.19
N VAL A 300 -12.38 19.72 -62.93
CA VAL A 300 -11.08 19.62 -62.26
C VAL A 300 -10.36 18.31 -62.60
N ASP A 301 -9.02 18.35 -62.56
CA ASP A 301 -8.15 17.17 -62.60
C ASP A 301 -8.40 16.28 -61.38
N THR A 302 -8.48 14.97 -61.58
CA THR A 302 -8.82 13.99 -60.54
C THR A 302 -7.62 13.28 -59.92
N GLY A 303 -6.40 13.74 -60.20
CA GLY A 303 -5.15 13.29 -59.60
C GLY A 303 -4.32 12.32 -60.45
N ASP A 304 -4.78 11.98 -61.66
CA ASP A 304 -4.12 11.06 -62.61
C ASP A 304 -3.99 11.63 -64.03
N GLY A 305 -4.22 12.95 -64.20
CA GLY A 305 -4.21 13.65 -65.50
C GLY A 305 -5.57 13.68 -66.20
N CYS A 306 -6.56 12.91 -65.72
CA CYS A 306 -7.92 12.96 -66.25
C CYS A 306 -8.79 13.98 -65.50
N THR A 307 -9.50 14.82 -66.26
CA THR A 307 -10.57 15.67 -65.71
C THR A 307 -11.85 14.88 -65.47
N ILE A 308 -12.77 15.46 -64.70
CA ILE A 308 -14.11 14.88 -64.50
C ILE A 308 -14.82 14.60 -65.85
N GLY A 309 -14.64 15.49 -66.83
CA GLY A 309 -15.16 15.37 -68.19
C GLY A 309 -14.60 14.14 -68.90
N ASP A 310 -13.30 13.90 -68.77
CA ASP A 310 -12.64 12.73 -69.38
C ASP A 310 -13.15 11.42 -68.79
N LEU A 311 -13.31 11.35 -67.48
CA LEU A 311 -13.86 10.16 -66.80
C LEU A 311 -15.31 9.86 -67.24
N ILE A 312 -16.09 10.90 -67.56
CA ILE A 312 -17.45 10.76 -68.07
C ILE A 312 -17.46 10.37 -69.55
N ALA A 313 -16.48 10.86 -70.33
CA ALA A 313 -16.34 10.60 -71.75
C ALA A 313 -15.61 9.29 -72.09
N ALA A 314 -14.96 8.66 -71.11
CA ALA A 314 -14.02 7.54 -71.26
C ALA A 314 -14.48 6.37 -72.15
N ASP A 315 -15.79 6.12 -72.25
CA ASP A 315 -16.33 5.00 -73.03
C ASP A 315 -16.86 5.37 -74.42
N GLY A 316 -16.85 6.65 -74.84
CA GLY A 316 -17.07 7.18 -76.22
C GLY A 316 -18.34 6.79 -76.99
N GLU A 317 -18.69 5.51 -77.04
CA GLU A 317 -19.86 4.90 -77.67
C GLU A 317 -20.61 4.00 -76.67
N TYR A 318 -21.65 4.56 -76.04
CA TYR A 318 -22.50 3.80 -75.11
C TYR A 318 -23.57 3.02 -75.85
N ARG A 319 -23.66 1.71 -75.60
CA ARG A 319 -24.63 0.79 -76.24
C ARG A 319 -26.09 1.22 -76.11
N ASN A 320 -26.43 1.94 -75.04
CA ASN A 320 -27.72 2.62 -74.88
C ASN A 320 -27.62 3.71 -73.80
N HIS A 321 -28.62 4.60 -73.77
CA HIS A 321 -28.70 5.73 -72.86
C HIS A 321 -28.67 5.32 -71.38
N GLY A 322 -29.30 4.19 -71.02
CA GLY A 322 -29.29 3.68 -69.64
C GLY A 322 -27.88 3.28 -69.15
N LYS A 323 -27.04 2.75 -70.05
CA LYS A 323 -25.65 2.43 -69.73
C LYS A 323 -24.80 3.68 -69.56
N PHE A 324 -25.01 4.70 -70.38
CA PHE A 324 -24.37 6.00 -70.22
C PHE A 324 -24.69 6.62 -68.85
N VAL A 325 -25.97 6.75 -68.49
CA VAL A 325 -26.37 7.33 -67.21
C VAL A 325 -25.84 6.52 -66.02
N SER A 326 -25.81 5.19 -66.13
CA SER A 326 -25.25 4.32 -65.08
C SER A 326 -23.74 4.51 -64.91
N HIS A 327 -23.01 4.71 -66.00
CA HIS A 327 -21.57 5.03 -65.96
C HIS A 327 -21.33 6.36 -65.25
N VAL A 328 -22.03 7.42 -65.66
CA VAL A 328 -21.92 8.74 -65.00
C VAL A 328 -22.26 8.65 -63.51
N ALA A 329 -23.28 7.85 -63.15
CA ALA A 329 -23.65 7.65 -61.76
C ALA A 329 -22.55 6.95 -60.94
N LYS A 330 -21.84 6.00 -61.54
CA LYS A 330 -20.68 5.33 -60.93
C LYS A 330 -19.52 6.30 -60.76
N VAL A 331 -19.08 6.95 -61.84
CA VAL A 331 -17.97 7.92 -61.82
C VAL A 331 -18.20 9.00 -60.77
N THR A 332 -19.37 9.65 -60.77
CA THR A 332 -19.70 10.68 -59.78
C THR A 332 -19.92 10.13 -58.36
N GLY A 333 -20.14 8.82 -58.21
CA GLY A 333 -20.11 8.13 -56.92
C GLY A 333 -18.70 8.06 -56.35
N ASP A 334 -17.79 7.56 -57.16
CA ASP A 334 -16.38 7.40 -56.80
C ASP A 334 -15.73 8.77 -56.52
N LEU A 335 -16.06 9.81 -57.31
CA LEU A 335 -15.57 11.18 -57.09
C LEU A 335 -16.11 11.81 -55.79
N LEU A 336 -17.32 11.46 -55.35
CA LEU A 336 -17.87 11.93 -54.08
C LEU A 336 -17.19 11.25 -52.89
N GLU A 337 -16.88 9.95 -52.98
CA GLU A 337 -16.17 9.22 -51.93
C GLU A 337 -14.74 9.72 -51.74
N ARG A 338 -14.12 10.22 -52.81
CA ARG A 338 -12.79 10.85 -52.81
C ARG A 338 -12.82 12.34 -52.46
N GLU A 339 -14.00 12.89 -52.12
CA GLU A 339 -14.23 14.30 -51.78
C GLU A 339 -13.83 15.31 -52.88
N ILE A 340 -13.76 14.87 -54.14
CA ILE A 340 -13.42 15.72 -55.30
C ILE A 340 -14.63 16.58 -55.72
N ILE A 341 -15.85 16.05 -55.56
CA ILE A 341 -17.10 16.78 -55.80
C ILE A 341 -18.04 16.66 -54.61
N SER A 342 -18.88 17.68 -54.41
CA SER A 342 -19.96 17.64 -53.43
C SER A 342 -21.16 16.81 -53.90
N ALA A 343 -22.01 16.42 -52.95
CA ALA A 343 -23.27 15.73 -53.26
C ALA A 343 -24.20 16.56 -54.18
N VAL A 344 -24.12 17.89 -54.08
CA VAL A 344 -24.88 18.82 -54.93
C VAL A 344 -24.34 18.77 -56.37
N GLU A 345 -23.03 18.84 -56.55
CA GLU A 345 -22.37 18.77 -57.87
C GLU A 345 -22.58 17.43 -58.55
N LYS A 346 -22.47 16.32 -57.80
CA LYS A 346 -22.88 14.98 -58.26
C LYS A 346 -24.28 14.98 -58.83
N GLY A 347 -25.25 15.56 -58.12
CA GLY A 347 -26.63 15.65 -58.57
C GLY A 347 -26.80 16.44 -59.87
N ARG A 348 -26.02 17.52 -60.06
CA ARG A 348 -26.05 18.35 -61.27
C ARG A 348 -25.50 17.60 -62.49
N ILE A 349 -24.37 16.92 -62.32
CA ILE A 349 -23.74 16.12 -63.37
C ILE A 349 -24.67 14.98 -63.81
N GLN A 350 -25.21 14.21 -62.86
CA GLN A 350 -26.15 13.11 -63.17
C GLN A 350 -27.43 13.63 -63.85
N SER A 351 -27.93 14.80 -63.44
CA SER A 351 -29.10 15.42 -64.06
C SER A 351 -28.83 15.91 -65.49
N ALA A 352 -27.61 16.34 -65.82
CA ALA A 352 -27.24 16.65 -67.19
C ALA A 352 -27.12 15.38 -68.04
N ALA A 353 -26.51 14.32 -67.51
CA ALA A 353 -26.39 13.03 -68.19
C ALA A 353 -27.76 12.43 -68.55
N ALA A 354 -28.72 12.45 -67.62
CA ALA A 354 -30.07 11.96 -67.84
C ALA A 354 -30.87 12.77 -68.89
N ARG A 355 -30.49 14.03 -69.13
CA ARG A 355 -31.15 14.89 -70.15
C ARG A 355 -30.50 14.80 -71.52
N SER A 356 -29.22 14.45 -71.58
CA SER A 356 -28.46 14.36 -72.82
C SER A 356 -29.02 13.33 -73.80
N ASP A 357 -28.66 13.48 -75.08
CA ASP A 357 -29.02 12.53 -76.14
C ASP A 357 -28.00 11.40 -76.34
N ILE A 358 -26.98 11.31 -75.48
CA ILE A 358 -25.91 10.31 -75.59
C ILE A 358 -26.48 8.90 -75.41
N GLY A 359 -26.25 8.03 -76.40
CA GLY A 359 -26.71 6.63 -76.41
C GLY A 359 -28.21 6.44 -76.67
N LYS A 360 -28.95 7.47 -77.10
CA LYS A 360 -30.37 7.35 -77.50
C LYS A 360 -30.54 6.79 -78.91
#